data_AF-A0A6J7S683-F1
#
_entry.id   AF-A0A6J7S683-F1
#
_cell.length_a   1.000
_cell.length_b   1.000
_cell.length_c   1.000
_cell.angle_alpha   90.00
_cell.angle_beta   90.00
_cell.angle_gamma   90.00
#
_symmetry.space_group_name_H-M   'P 1'
#
loop_
_entity.id
_entity.type
_entity.pdbx_description
1 polymer ?
#
loop_
_entity_poly.entity_id
_entity_poly.type
_entity_poly.pdbx_seq_one_letter_code
_entity_poly.pdbx_strand_id
1 'polypeptide(L)'
;MEVDGSASVILTKRPTTMRNHAGDWVFPGGRIDPGVDVDESAAALRELEEEIGIPASQASILGQLDSRGPTLMGHTISVFVGVVDSAENLVPDPHEVSEVAIIALQDLADPKAHYVSNVVPYGYGTTPDQAEPRRLPIEMHFFTFGEGQIVWGTQGEILWDLLACILGDRPTIAQIRS
;
A
#
# COMPACT_ATOMS: atom_id res chain seq x y z
N MET A 1 -2.96 -13.61 3.10
CA MET A 1 -3.75 -14.68 3.75
C MET A 1 -4.63 -15.33 2.70
N GLU A 2 -5.26 -16.47 2.99
CA GLU A 2 -6.30 -17.04 2.13
C GLU A 2 -7.69 -16.72 2.72
N VAL A 3 -8.58 -16.14 1.92
CA VAL A 3 -9.99 -15.90 2.27
C VAL A 3 -10.85 -16.58 1.21
N ASP A 4 -11.75 -17.47 1.64
CA ASP A 4 -12.64 -18.24 0.75
C ASP A 4 -11.91 -18.97 -0.41
N GLY A 5 -10.68 -19.44 -0.18
CA GLY A 5 -9.88 -20.12 -1.20
C GLY A 5 -9.04 -19.22 -2.09
N SER A 6 -9.04 -17.89 -1.86
CA SER A 6 -8.28 -16.93 -2.66
C SER A 6 -7.27 -16.17 -1.81
N ALA A 7 -6.06 -15.98 -2.34
CA ALA A 7 -5.04 -15.18 -1.69
C ALA A 7 -5.45 -13.69 -1.71
N SER A 8 -5.47 -13.04 -0.56
CA SER A 8 -5.96 -11.67 -0.39
C SER A 8 -4.94 -10.76 0.31
N VAL A 9 -5.03 -9.46 0.00
CA VAL A 9 -4.28 -8.37 0.64
C VAL A 9 -5.18 -7.57 1.57
N ILE A 10 -4.58 -7.00 2.61
CA ILE A 10 -5.25 -6.05 3.51
C ILE A 10 -4.78 -4.64 3.14
N LEU A 11 -5.73 -3.72 3.00
CA LEU A 11 -5.49 -2.29 2.91
C LEU A 11 -6.28 -1.55 3.98
N THR A 12 -5.67 -0.50 4.52
CA THR A 12 -6.29 0.44 5.46
C THR A 12 -6.60 1.74 4.73
N LYS A 13 -7.73 2.35 5.06
CA LYS A 13 -8.07 3.69 4.60
C LYS A 13 -7.74 4.69 5.69
N ARG A 14 -6.92 5.67 5.37
CA ARG A 14 -6.55 6.72 6.32
C ARG A 14 -7.73 7.68 6.56
N PRO A 15 -8.03 8.08 7.81
CA PRO A 15 -9.07 9.06 8.09
C PRO A 15 -8.89 10.37 7.32
N THR A 16 -10.00 10.97 6.89
CA THR A 16 -10.00 12.25 6.17
C THR A 16 -9.53 13.43 7.04
N THR A 17 -9.43 13.23 8.35
CA THR A 17 -8.93 14.20 9.33
C THR A 17 -7.41 14.30 9.37
N MET A 18 -6.68 13.35 8.78
CA MET A 18 -5.21 13.35 8.77
C MET A 18 -4.66 14.44 7.86
N ARG A 19 -3.48 14.97 8.20
CA ARG A 19 -2.82 16.02 7.38
C ARG A 19 -2.24 15.49 6.07
N ASN A 20 -1.77 14.25 6.09
CA ASN A 20 -1.10 13.59 4.97
C ASN A 20 -1.92 12.36 4.58
N HIS A 21 -2.04 12.13 3.26
CA HIS A 21 -2.70 10.94 2.70
C HIS A 21 -4.13 10.74 3.19
N ALA A 22 -4.86 11.83 3.44
CA ALA A 22 -6.22 11.79 3.97
C ALA A 22 -7.16 11.07 2.99
N GLY A 23 -7.78 9.98 3.43
CA GLY A 23 -8.69 9.18 2.61
C GLY A 23 -8.00 8.20 1.64
N ASP A 24 -6.67 8.17 1.60
CA ASP A 24 -5.95 7.21 0.75
C ASP A 24 -6.06 5.79 1.31
N TRP A 25 -6.16 4.83 0.40
CA TRP A 25 -5.98 3.41 0.69
C TRP A 25 -4.49 3.06 0.64
N VAL A 26 -3.98 2.52 1.74
CA VAL A 26 -2.56 2.21 1.95
C VAL A 26 -2.40 0.80 2.52
N PHE A 27 -1.24 0.19 2.32
CA PHE A 27 -0.86 -0.96 3.13
C PHE A 27 -0.60 -0.51 4.59
N PRO A 28 -0.90 -1.36 5.60
CA PRO A 28 -0.52 -1.09 6.98
C PRO A 28 0.97 -0.79 7.10
N GLY A 29 1.33 0.23 7.87
CA GLY A 29 2.72 0.56 8.08
C GLY A 29 2.93 2.02 8.46
N GLY A 30 4.04 2.25 9.15
CA GLY A 30 4.37 3.56 9.67
C GLY A 30 5.87 3.78 9.77
N ARG A 31 6.27 4.66 10.67
CA ARG A 31 7.67 5.05 10.84
C ARG A 31 8.35 4.07 11.77
N ILE A 32 9.60 3.76 11.48
CA ILE A 32 10.48 3.08 12.43
C ILE A 32 10.61 3.95 13.68
N ASP A 33 10.39 3.34 14.84
CA ASP A 33 10.72 3.90 16.15
C ASP A 33 12.00 3.24 16.68
N PRO A 34 13.15 3.95 16.66
CA PRO A 34 14.43 3.41 17.13
C PRO A 34 14.45 3.03 18.62
N GLY A 35 13.45 3.45 19.40
CA GLY A 35 13.31 3.10 20.81
C GLY A 35 12.77 1.69 21.04
N VAL A 36 12.05 1.11 20.07
CA VAL A 36 11.36 -0.18 20.20
C VAL A 36 11.61 -1.13 19.03
N ASP A 37 11.82 -0.62 17.83
CA ASP A 37 12.01 -1.40 16.62
C ASP A 37 13.48 -1.77 16.43
N VAL A 38 13.76 -3.07 16.28
CA VAL A 38 15.13 -3.58 16.05
C VAL A 38 15.57 -3.41 14.58
N ASP A 39 14.62 -3.37 13.65
CA ASP A 39 14.82 -3.16 12.22
C ASP A 39 13.51 -2.71 11.55
N GLU A 40 13.53 -2.50 10.24
CA GLU A 40 12.37 -2.08 9.45
C GLU A 40 11.24 -3.11 9.46
N SER A 41 11.55 -4.40 9.62
CA SER A 41 10.58 -5.48 9.63
C SER A 41 9.79 -5.52 10.94
N ALA A 42 10.47 -5.22 12.06
CA ALA A 42 9.85 -5.05 13.36
C ALA A 42 8.85 -3.88 13.36
N ALA A 43 9.21 -2.76 12.73
CA ALA A 43 8.30 -1.63 12.56
C ALA A 43 7.05 -2.05 11.77
N ALA A 44 7.19 -2.79 10.66
CA ALA A 44 6.04 -3.26 9.88
C ALA A 44 5.09 -4.16 10.69
N LEU A 45 5.63 -5.05 11.53
CA LEU A 45 4.83 -5.93 12.39
C LEU A 45 4.16 -5.18 13.53
N ARG A 46 4.85 -4.20 14.14
CA ARG A 46 4.28 -3.34 15.19
C ARG A 46 3.12 -2.52 14.64
N GLU A 47 3.30 -1.88 13.49
CA GLU A 47 2.28 -1.05 12.85
C GLU A 47 1.07 -1.88 12.39
N LEU A 48 1.28 -3.12 11.96
CA LEU A 48 0.18 -4.06 11.69
C LEU A 48 -0.67 -4.33 12.94
N GLU A 49 -0.04 -4.44 14.11
CA GLU A 49 -0.73 -4.61 15.38
C GLU A 49 -1.42 -3.32 15.84
N GLU A 50 -0.75 -2.18 15.74
CA GLU A 50 -1.29 -0.87 16.14
C GLU A 50 -2.47 -0.44 15.26
N GLU A 51 -2.35 -0.55 13.92
CA GLU A 51 -3.36 -0.05 13.00
C GLU A 51 -4.61 -0.92 12.94
N ILE A 52 -4.46 -2.26 12.97
CA ILE A 52 -5.57 -3.20 12.71
C ILE A 52 -5.67 -4.37 13.69
N GLY A 53 -4.83 -4.40 14.72
CA GLY A 53 -4.95 -5.35 15.83
C GLY A 53 -4.46 -6.76 15.53
N ILE A 54 -3.70 -6.99 14.44
CA ILE A 54 -3.13 -8.30 14.15
C ILE A 54 -1.78 -8.42 14.89
N PRO A 55 -1.65 -9.30 15.89
CA PRO A 55 -0.40 -9.43 16.64
C PRO A 55 0.73 -9.94 15.76
N ALA A 56 1.96 -9.50 16.02
CA ALA A 56 3.15 -9.97 15.30
C ALA A 56 3.29 -11.51 15.30
N SER A 57 2.81 -12.19 16.34
CA SER A 57 2.82 -13.66 16.44
C SER A 57 1.88 -14.37 15.47
N GLN A 58 0.92 -13.67 14.86
CA GLN A 58 -0.01 -14.18 13.85
C GLN A 58 0.40 -13.77 12.43
N ALA A 59 1.59 -13.21 12.27
CA ALA A 59 2.14 -12.77 11.00
C ALA A 59 3.51 -13.39 10.77
N SER A 60 3.76 -13.86 9.55
CA SER A 60 5.04 -14.40 9.12
C SER A 60 5.52 -13.66 7.88
N ILE A 61 6.68 -13.02 7.95
CA ILE A 61 7.29 -12.35 6.80
C ILE A 61 7.87 -13.41 5.85
N LEU A 62 7.44 -13.36 4.60
CA LEU A 62 7.95 -14.21 3.51
C LEU A 62 9.18 -13.63 2.85
N GLY A 63 9.26 -12.30 2.78
CA GLY A 63 10.36 -11.60 2.13
C GLY A 63 10.12 -10.11 2.02
N GLN A 64 10.99 -9.45 1.26
CA GLN A 64 10.98 -8.01 1.03
C GLN A 64 10.91 -7.73 -0.47
N LEU A 65 10.06 -6.80 -0.87
CA LEU A 65 10.08 -6.23 -2.23
C LEU A 65 11.14 -5.13 -2.31
N ASP A 66 11.42 -4.66 -3.52
CA ASP A 66 12.30 -3.51 -3.71
C ASP A 66 11.78 -2.30 -2.92
N SER A 67 12.67 -1.69 -2.14
CA SER A 67 12.33 -0.49 -1.37
C SER A 67 11.94 0.64 -2.31
N ARG A 68 10.94 1.44 -1.92
CA ARG A 68 10.46 2.58 -2.71
C ARG A 68 11.05 3.89 -2.21
N GLY A 69 11.29 4.81 -3.15
CA GLY A 69 11.67 6.18 -2.84
C GLY A 69 13.02 6.62 -3.45
N PRO A 70 13.51 7.80 -3.07
CA PRO A 70 12.92 8.71 -2.09
C PRO A 70 11.53 9.19 -2.53
N THR A 71 10.56 9.17 -1.61
CA THR A 71 9.25 9.78 -1.83
C THR A 71 9.40 11.29 -2.04
N LEU A 72 8.32 11.97 -2.44
CA LEU A 72 8.31 13.44 -2.53
C LEU A 72 8.67 14.13 -1.20
N MET A 73 8.55 13.41 -0.07
CA MET A 73 8.92 13.88 1.27
C MET A 73 10.34 13.45 1.69
N GLY A 74 11.10 12.78 0.82
CA GLY A 74 12.48 12.35 1.08
C GLY A 74 12.61 11.05 1.88
N HIS A 75 11.52 10.30 2.08
CA HIS A 75 11.55 9.02 2.80
C HIS A 75 11.80 7.84 1.85
N THR A 76 12.55 6.84 2.33
CA THR A 76 12.60 5.50 1.73
C THR A 76 11.60 4.61 2.46
N ILE A 77 10.85 3.81 1.71
CA ILE A 77 9.85 2.87 2.22
C ILE A 77 10.38 1.46 2.00
N SER A 78 10.60 0.73 3.09
CA SER A 78 10.91 -0.70 3.05
C SER A 78 9.60 -1.49 3.01
N VAL A 79 9.49 -2.43 2.07
CA VAL A 79 8.23 -3.11 1.77
C VAL A 79 8.36 -4.60 2.07
N PHE A 80 7.63 -5.07 3.08
CA PHE A 80 7.65 -6.48 3.48
C PHE A 80 6.37 -7.19 3.04
N VAL A 81 6.54 -8.41 2.54
CA VAL A 81 5.42 -9.30 2.20
C VAL A 81 5.31 -10.33 3.30
N GLY A 82 4.17 -10.33 3.98
CA GLY A 82 3.86 -11.29 5.04
C GLY A 82 2.55 -12.03 4.79
N VAL A 83 2.42 -13.19 5.41
CA VAL A 83 1.15 -13.91 5.54
C VAL A 83 0.68 -13.74 6.96
N VAL A 84 -0.60 -13.41 7.12
CA VAL A 84 -1.28 -13.45 8.42
C VAL A 84 -2.14 -14.69 8.50
N ASP A 85 -2.21 -15.28 9.68
CA ASP A 85 -2.94 -16.53 9.95
C ASP A 85 -4.45 -16.35 9.75
N SER A 86 -4.97 -15.18 10.16
CA SER A 86 -6.38 -14.82 10.04
C SER A 86 -6.54 -13.30 10.00
N ALA A 87 -7.61 -12.84 9.35
CA ALA A 87 -8.11 -11.46 9.48
C ALA A 87 -9.51 -11.43 10.11
N GLU A 88 -9.87 -12.48 10.84
CA GLU A 88 -11.07 -12.49 11.67
C GLU A 88 -10.83 -11.58 12.89
N ASN A 89 -11.78 -10.69 13.19
CA ASN A 89 -11.73 -9.78 14.34
C ASN A 89 -10.64 -8.68 14.27
N LEU A 90 -10.43 -8.10 13.09
CA LEU A 90 -9.62 -6.87 12.99
C LEU A 90 -10.14 -5.80 13.96
N VAL A 91 -9.21 -5.09 14.58
CA VAL A 91 -9.50 -3.98 15.52
C VAL A 91 -8.81 -2.72 14.98
N PRO A 92 -9.44 -1.98 14.06
CA PRO A 92 -8.84 -0.79 13.50
C PRO A 92 -8.69 0.33 14.53
N ASP A 93 -7.54 0.98 14.61
CA ASP A 93 -7.39 2.22 15.38
C ASP A 93 -8.14 3.36 14.66
N PRO A 94 -9.23 3.92 15.22
CA PRO A 94 -10.01 4.97 14.56
C PRO A 94 -9.24 6.28 14.33
N HIS A 95 -8.09 6.48 14.97
CA HIS A 95 -7.21 7.63 14.74
C HIS A 95 -6.38 7.50 13.46
N GLU A 96 -6.12 6.27 13.01
CA GLU A 96 -5.20 5.96 11.93
C GLU A 96 -5.89 5.27 10.75
N VAL A 97 -6.99 4.56 11.02
CA VAL A 97 -7.74 3.72 10.08
C VAL A 97 -9.24 3.98 10.19
N SER A 98 -9.82 4.53 9.12
CA SER A 98 -11.27 4.72 9.01
C SER A 98 -12.00 3.52 8.44
N GLU A 99 -11.35 2.74 7.57
CA GLU A 99 -11.92 1.57 6.92
C GLU A 99 -10.82 0.53 6.67
N VAL A 100 -11.18 -0.76 6.62
CA VAL A 100 -10.29 -1.85 6.22
C VAL A 100 -10.92 -2.60 5.06
N ALA A 101 -10.11 -2.92 4.04
CA ALA A 101 -10.51 -3.75 2.92
C ALA A 101 -9.62 -5.00 2.86
N ILE A 102 -10.27 -6.15 2.69
CA ILE A 102 -9.59 -7.40 2.34
C ILE A 102 -9.97 -7.69 0.89
N ILE A 103 -8.98 -7.67 0.01
CA ILE A 103 -9.21 -7.73 -1.44
C ILE A 103 -8.50 -8.94 -1.99
N ALA A 104 -9.22 -9.78 -2.73
CA ALA A 104 -8.62 -10.91 -3.39
C ALA A 104 -7.59 -10.42 -4.43
N LEU A 105 -6.40 -11.00 -4.43
CA LEU A 105 -5.34 -10.66 -5.39
C LEU A 105 -5.80 -10.90 -6.83
N GLN A 106 -6.66 -11.88 -7.06
CA GLN A 106 -7.25 -12.13 -8.37
C GLN A 106 -8.11 -10.96 -8.88
N ASP A 107 -8.79 -10.24 -8.00
CA ASP A 107 -9.62 -9.09 -8.38
C ASP A 107 -8.76 -7.90 -8.76
N LEU A 108 -7.63 -7.72 -8.05
CA LEU A 108 -6.63 -6.70 -8.39
C LEU A 108 -5.79 -7.07 -9.62
N ALA A 109 -5.68 -8.36 -9.92
CA ALA A 109 -5.11 -8.87 -11.15
C ALA A 109 -6.07 -8.79 -12.35
N ASP A 110 -7.37 -8.49 -12.13
CA ASP A 110 -8.28 -8.21 -13.23
C ASP A 110 -7.73 -7.00 -13.99
N PRO A 111 -7.53 -7.11 -15.29
CA PRO A 111 -6.99 -6.01 -16.05
C PRO A 111 -7.80 -4.73 -16.10
N LYS A 112 -9.11 -4.86 -15.89
CA LYS A 112 -10.03 -3.73 -15.80
C LYS A 112 -9.88 -3.02 -14.46
N ALA A 113 -9.32 -3.70 -13.45
CA ALA A 113 -8.99 -3.10 -12.18
C ALA A 113 -7.79 -2.16 -12.32
N HIS A 114 -6.86 -2.40 -13.25
CA HIS A 114 -5.61 -1.64 -13.38
C HIS A 114 -5.59 -0.68 -14.57
N TYR A 115 -5.09 0.54 -14.34
CA TYR A 115 -4.66 1.44 -15.41
C TYR A 115 -3.45 2.27 -14.98
N VAL A 116 -2.75 2.84 -15.96
CA VAL A 116 -1.67 3.80 -15.74
C VAL A 116 -2.07 5.19 -16.22
N SER A 117 -1.64 6.22 -15.51
CA SER A 117 -1.86 7.61 -15.91
C SER A 117 -0.67 8.50 -15.52
N ASN A 118 -0.41 9.52 -16.33
CA ASN A 118 0.61 10.52 -16.03
C ASN A 118 0.06 11.55 -15.05
N VAL A 119 0.67 11.64 -13.87
CA VAL A 119 0.30 12.59 -12.82
C VAL A 119 1.43 13.58 -12.65
N VAL A 120 1.08 14.87 -12.51
CA VAL A 120 2.05 15.89 -12.06
C VAL A 120 2.01 15.90 -10.54
N PRO A 121 3.07 15.44 -9.85
CA PRO A 121 3.03 15.28 -8.40
C PRO A 121 2.92 16.65 -7.71
N TYR A 122 1.83 16.90 -6.99
CA TYR A 122 1.68 18.14 -6.20
C TYR A 122 2.65 18.12 -5.02
N GLY A 123 3.34 19.24 -4.76
CA GLY A 123 4.19 19.37 -3.59
C GLY A 123 3.37 19.54 -2.33
N TYR A 124 3.65 18.76 -1.30
CA TYR A 124 3.26 19.12 0.07
C TYR A 124 4.31 20.09 0.62
N GLY A 125 3.91 21.34 0.90
CA GLY A 125 4.71 22.25 1.72
C GLY A 125 5.60 23.28 1.01
N THR A 126 5.29 23.72 -0.20
CA THR A 126 5.95 24.91 -0.76
C THR A 126 5.29 26.19 -0.23
N THR A 127 6.09 27.04 0.41
CA THR A 127 5.74 28.45 0.57
C THR A 127 5.55 29.08 -0.83
N PRO A 128 4.55 29.94 -1.06
CA PRO A 128 4.23 30.52 -2.38
C PRO A 128 5.36 31.28 -3.10
N ASP A 129 6.51 31.47 -2.46
CA ASP A 129 7.59 32.37 -2.85
C ASP A 129 8.81 31.66 -3.48
N GLN A 130 8.71 30.35 -3.74
CA GLN A 130 9.71 29.61 -4.50
C GLN A 130 9.07 29.13 -5.80
N ALA A 131 9.63 29.53 -6.95
CA ALA A 131 9.23 28.96 -8.23
C ALA A 131 9.39 27.44 -8.15
N GLU A 132 8.27 26.69 -8.16
CA GLU A 132 8.30 25.23 -8.15
C GLU A 132 9.17 24.76 -9.33
N PRO A 133 10.21 23.95 -9.10
CA PRO A 133 10.89 23.30 -10.22
C PRO A 133 9.83 22.57 -11.03
N ARG A 134 9.84 22.73 -12.36
CA ARG A 134 8.85 22.13 -13.24
C ARG A 134 8.86 20.61 -13.05
N ARG A 135 7.88 20.09 -12.32
CA ARG A 135 7.74 18.66 -12.08
C ARG A 135 7.26 18.02 -13.36
N LEU A 136 8.06 17.08 -13.87
CA LEU A 136 7.66 16.29 -15.03
C LEU A 136 6.52 15.35 -14.60
N PRO A 137 5.55 15.08 -15.48
CA PRO A 137 4.57 14.04 -15.23
C PRO A 137 5.30 12.71 -14.98
N ILE A 138 4.86 11.99 -13.96
CA ILE A 138 5.29 10.62 -13.68
C ILE A 138 4.13 9.67 -13.95
N GLU A 139 4.42 8.55 -14.60
CA GLU A 139 3.45 7.49 -14.79
C GLU A 139 3.17 6.84 -13.42
N MET A 140 1.90 6.73 -13.05
CA MET A 140 1.46 6.10 -11.82
C MET A 140 0.49 4.96 -12.09
N HIS A 141 0.54 3.94 -11.25
CA HIS A 141 -0.40 2.81 -11.26
C HIS A 141 -1.64 3.13 -10.43
N PHE A 142 -2.81 2.80 -10.96
CA PHE A 142 -4.10 2.92 -10.31
C PHE A 142 -4.80 1.57 -10.33
N PHE A 143 -5.25 1.12 -9.17
CA PHE A 143 -6.04 -0.11 -9.02
C PHE A 143 -7.39 0.24 -8.44
N THR A 144 -8.44 -0.11 -9.16
CA THR A 144 -9.83 0.05 -8.74
C THR A 144 -10.34 -1.23 -8.09
N PHE A 145 -11.12 -1.11 -7.03
CA PHE A 145 -11.73 -2.25 -6.34
C PHE A 145 -13.05 -1.85 -5.67
N GLY A 146 -13.87 -2.85 -5.34
CA GLY A 146 -15.17 -2.63 -4.69
C GLY A 146 -16.05 -1.63 -5.45
N GLU A 147 -16.69 -0.72 -4.71
CA GLU A 147 -17.54 0.35 -5.25
C GLU A 147 -16.72 1.54 -5.81
N GLY A 148 -15.75 1.25 -6.69
CA GLY A 148 -14.92 2.27 -7.35
C GLY A 148 -13.88 2.94 -6.43
N GLN A 149 -13.49 2.27 -5.35
CA GLN A 149 -12.35 2.69 -4.52
C GLN A 149 -11.05 2.54 -5.31
N ILE A 150 -10.03 3.32 -4.96
CA ILE A 150 -8.78 3.40 -5.72
C ILE A 150 -7.57 3.30 -4.78
N VAL A 151 -6.63 2.44 -5.16
CA VAL A 151 -5.24 2.44 -4.67
C VAL A 151 -4.35 3.05 -5.74
N TRP A 152 -3.49 3.99 -5.37
CA TRP A 152 -2.69 4.73 -6.34
C TRP A 152 -1.34 5.20 -5.76
N GLY A 153 -0.54 5.86 -6.60
CA GLY A 153 0.77 6.38 -6.22
C GLY A 153 1.72 5.25 -5.79
N THR A 154 2.53 5.48 -4.76
CA THR A 154 3.49 4.48 -4.26
C THR A 154 2.80 3.19 -3.79
N GLN A 155 1.57 3.27 -3.28
CA GLN A 155 0.81 2.07 -2.88
C GLN A 155 0.41 1.24 -4.11
N GLY A 156 -0.01 1.90 -5.19
CA GLY A 156 -0.29 1.25 -6.47
C GLY A 156 0.97 0.62 -7.08
N GLU A 157 2.12 1.27 -6.99
CA GLU A 157 3.40 0.70 -7.42
C GLU A 157 3.78 -0.53 -6.59
N ILE A 158 3.60 -0.52 -5.27
CA ILE A 158 3.84 -1.68 -4.41
C ILE A 158 2.94 -2.85 -4.82
N LEU A 159 1.65 -2.57 -5.03
CA LEU A 159 0.69 -3.58 -5.46
C LEU A 159 1.06 -4.18 -6.82
N TRP A 160 1.53 -3.35 -7.76
CA TRP A 160 2.02 -3.81 -9.07
C TRP A 160 3.21 -4.77 -8.95
N ASP A 161 4.20 -4.45 -8.12
CA ASP A 161 5.37 -5.34 -7.91
C ASP A 161 4.95 -6.65 -7.23
N LEU A 162 4.06 -6.58 -6.24
CA LEU A 162 3.52 -7.76 -5.58
C LEU A 162 2.84 -8.70 -6.58
N LEU A 163 1.95 -8.17 -7.43
CA LEU A 163 1.26 -8.96 -8.45
C LEU A 163 2.24 -9.56 -9.46
N ALA A 164 3.27 -8.82 -9.87
CA ALA A 164 4.31 -9.32 -10.75
C ALA A 164 5.10 -10.50 -10.13
N CYS A 165 5.39 -10.45 -8.82
CA CYS A 165 6.04 -11.54 -8.10
C CYS A 165 5.16 -12.79 -8.02
N ILE A 166 3.86 -12.62 -7.79
CA ILE A 166 2.93 -13.74 -7.55
C ILE A 166 2.53 -14.43 -8.87
N LEU A 167 2.33 -13.67 -9.94
CA LEU A 167 1.79 -14.19 -11.20
C LEU A 167 2.86 -14.69 -12.17
N GLY A 168 4.14 -14.59 -11.82
CA GLY A 168 5.26 -15.13 -12.61
C GLY A 168 5.61 -14.34 -13.88
N ASP A 169 4.83 -13.33 -14.22
CA ASP A 169 5.09 -12.28 -15.20
C ASP A 169 4.59 -10.94 -14.63
N ARG A 170 5.30 -9.83 -14.89
CA ARG A 170 4.71 -8.49 -14.71
C ARG A 170 3.42 -8.49 -15.54
N PRO A 171 2.23 -8.20 -14.99
CA PRO A 171 0.98 -8.34 -15.72
C PRO A 171 1.09 -7.58 -17.05
N THR A 172 1.29 -8.28 -18.16
CA THR A 172 1.43 -7.55 -19.43
C THR A 172 0.02 -7.18 -19.87
N ILE A 173 -0.17 -5.95 -20.35
CA ILE A 173 -1.43 -5.47 -20.98
C ILE A 173 -1.97 -6.46 -22.05
N ALA A 174 -1.12 -7.38 -22.55
CA ALA A 174 -1.46 -8.43 -23.50
C ALA A 174 -2.12 -9.68 -22.89
N GLN A 175 -1.81 -10.09 -21.65
CA GLN A 175 -2.40 -11.29 -21.00
C GLN A 175 -3.84 -11.09 -20.51
N ILE A 176 -4.35 -9.90 -20.79
CA ILE A 176 -5.58 -9.29 -20.29
C ILE A 176 -6.73 -9.39 -21.30
N ARG A 177 -6.42 -9.79 -22.53
CA ARG A 177 -7.33 -9.75 -23.69
C ARG A 177 -7.61 -11.11 -24.32
N SER A 178 -7.55 -12.20 -23.56
CA SER A 178 -8.03 -13.52 -24.00
C SER A 178 -9.02 -14.09 -23.00
#